data_AF-A0A8C2MCR5-F1
#
_entry.id   AF-A0A8C2MCR5-F1
#
_cell.length_a   1.000
_cell.length_b   1.000
_cell.length_c   1.000
_cell.angle_alpha   90.00
_cell.angle_beta   90.00
_cell.angle_gamma   90.00
#
_symmetry.space_group_name_H-M   'P 1'
#
loop_
_entity.id
_entity.type
_entity.pdbx_description
1 polymer ?
#
loop_
_entity_poly.entity_id
_entity_poly.type
_entity_poly.pdbx_seq_one_letter_code
_entity_poly.pdbx_strand_id
1 'polypeptide(L)'
;MADFLPSRSVLSVCFPGCVLTNGEAEQQRKSKEIDKCLSREKTYVKRLVKILLLGAGESGKSTFLKQMRIIHGQDFDQRAREEFRPTIYSNVIKGMRVLVDAREKLHIPWGDNKNQLHGDKLMAFDTRAPMAAQGMVETRVFLQYLPAIKALWDDSGIQNAYDRRREFQLEEE
;
A
#
# COMPACT_ATOMS: atom_id res chain seq x y z
N MET A 1 74.08 -9.55 53.42
CA MET A 1 73.96 -10.78 52.62
C MET A 1 73.24 -11.80 53.48
N ALA A 2 72.06 -12.26 53.02
CA ALA A 2 71.30 -13.47 53.37
C ALA A 2 70.98 -13.74 54.87
N ASP A 3 69.86 -14.29 55.31
CA ASP A 3 68.54 -14.65 54.77
C ASP A 3 67.70 -15.15 55.99
N PHE A 4 66.42 -15.47 55.75
CA PHE A 4 65.51 -16.31 56.55
C PHE A 4 64.53 -15.66 57.54
N LEU A 5 63.33 -15.37 57.02
CA LEU A 5 62.04 -15.45 57.73
C LEU A 5 61.29 -16.73 57.29
N PRO A 6 60.55 -17.43 58.18
CA PRO A 6 59.58 -18.41 57.75
C PRO A 6 58.13 -17.86 57.80
N SER A 7 57.39 -18.22 56.74
CA SER A 7 55.99 -18.65 56.74
C SER A 7 54.92 -17.73 57.34
N ARG A 8 54.20 -17.02 56.46
CA ARG A 8 52.76 -16.78 56.63
C ARG A 8 51.98 -17.48 55.51
N SER A 9 51.20 -18.46 55.91
CA SER A 9 50.14 -19.07 55.12
C SER A 9 49.11 -18.01 54.75
N VAL A 10 48.81 -17.87 53.46
CA VAL A 10 47.64 -17.14 52.98
C VAL A 10 46.77 -18.15 52.25
N LEU A 11 45.73 -18.59 52.95
CA LEU A 11 44.64 -19.38 52.39
C LEU A 11 44.00 -18.58 51.25
N SER A 12 44.01 -19.20 50.08
CA SER A 12 43.22 -18.82 48.91
C SER A 12 41.74 -18.84 49.28
N VAL A 13 41.12 -17.65 49.29
CA VAL A 13 39.67 -17.51 49.14
C VAL A 13 39.44 -16.62 47.94
N CYS A 14 39.24 -17.25 46.79
CA CYS A 14 38.73 -16.62 45.60
C CYS A 14 37.23 -16.30 45.84
N PHE A 15 36.92 -15.08 46.28
CA PHE A 15 35.60 -14.49 46.11
C PHE A 15 35.63 -13.64 44.83
N PRO A 16 34.98 -14.04 43.73
CA PRO A 16 34.72 -13.13 42.63
C PRO A 16 33.60 -12.19 43.07
N GLY A 17 33.97 -11.10 43.74
CA GLY A 17 33.11 -9.97 43.99
C GLY A 17 32.77 -9.28 42.67
N CYS A 18 31.71 -9.73 42.00
CA CYS A 18 31.12 -9.02 40.88
C CYS A 18 30.13 -7.99 41.44
N VAL A 19 30.65 -6.86 41.93
CA VAL A 19 29.81 -5.69 42.25
C VAL A 19 29.61 -4.95 40.94
N LEU A 20 28.66 -5.40 40.14
CA LEU A 20 28.19 -4.64 38.99
C LEU A 20 27.71 -3.27 39.49
N THR A 21 28.10 -2.20 38.80
CA THR A 21 27.48 -0.89 39.07
C THR A 21 25.98 -1.00 38.78
N ASN A 22 25.14 -0.23 39.48
CA ASN A 22 23.68 -0.28 39.28
C ASN A 22 23.28 -0.08 37.80
N GLY A 23 24.05 0.72 37.06
CA GLY A 23 23.86 0.93 35.61
C GLY A 23 24.18 -0.31 34.76
N GLU A 24 25.29 -1.01 35.04
CA GLU A 24 25.65 -2.25 34.33
C GLU A 24 24.67 -3.39 34.64
N ALA A 25 24.18 -3.48 35.89
CA ALA A 25 23.17 -4.44 36.28
C ALA A 25 21.82 -4.17 35.57
N GLU A 26 21.43 -2.91 35.42
CA GLU A 26 20.23 -2.51 34.69
C GLU A 26 20.38 -2.75 33.17
N GLN A 27 21.55 -2.46 32.60
CA GLN A 27 21.86 -2.77 31.20
C GLN A 27 21.84 -4.28 30.92
N GLN A 28 22.38 -5.10 31.83
CA GLN A 28 22.30 -6.56 31.70
C GLN A 28 20.86 -7.07 31.83
N ARG A 29 20.03 -6.47 32.67
CA ARG A 29 18.60 -6.80 32.74
C ARG A 29 17.89 -6.47 31.43
N LYS A 30 18.07 -5.25 30.90
CA LYS A 30 17.53 -4.83 29.60
C LYS A 30 18.01 -5.73 28.46
N SER A 31 19.30 -6.06 28.42
CA SER A 31 19.87 -6.95 27.40
C SER A 31 19.24 -8.34 27.45
N LYS A 32 19.10 -8.93 28.65
CA LYS A 32 18.40 -10.22 28.83
C LYS A 32 16.93 -10.16 28.43
N GLU A 33 16.25 -9.04 28.63
CA GLU A 33 14.87 -8.84 28.18
C GLU A 33 14.78 -8.77 26.65
N ILE A 34 15.71 -8.06 26.01
CA ILE A 34 15.82 -7.98 24.54
C ILE A 34 16.08 -9.39 23.95
N ASP A 35 17.04 -10.14 24.49
CA ASP A 35 17.36 -11.49 24.03
C ASP A 35 16.17 -12.44 24.16
N LYS A 36 15.40 -12.33 25.25
CA LYS A 36 14.14 -13.06 25.42
C LYS A 36 13.12 -12.67 24.36
N CYS A 37 12.98 -11.39 24.04
CA CYS A 37 12.09 -10.91 22.98
C CYS A 37 12.50 -11.47 21.62
N LEU A 38 13.78 -11.35 21.25
CA LEU A 38 14.35 -11.86 20.00
C LEU A 38 14.17 -13.37 19.84
N SER A 39 14.35 -14.14 20.92
CA SER A 39 14.13 -15.59 20.89
C SER A 39 12.66 -15.95 20.62
N ARG A 40 11.72 -15.21 21.21
CA ARG A 40 10.27 -15.37 20.95
C ARG A 40 9.93 -15.02 19.50
N GLU A 41 10.42 -13.89 18.99
CA GLU A 41 10.22 -13.48 17.59
C GLU A 41 10.83 -14.46 16.60
N LYS A 42 12.04 -14.97 16.86
CA LYS A 42 12.68 -15.99 16.01
C LYS A 42 11.81 -17.24 15.87
N THR A 43 11.17 -17.67 16.95
CA THR A 43 10.27 -18.83 16.93
C THR A 43 8.98 -18.52 16.17
N TYR A 44 8.43 -17.31 16.34
CA TYR A 44 7.27 -16.84 15.58
C TYR A 44 7.56 -16.78 14.07
N VAL A 45 8.65 -16.12 13.68
CA VAL A 45 9.05 -15.98 12.26
C VAL A 45 9.33 -17.34 11.61
N LYS A 46 9.91 -18.30 12.34
CA LYS A 46 10.10 -19.67 11.83
C LYS A 46 8.79 -20.39 11.48
N ARG A 47 7.67 -20.01 12.11
CA ARG A 47 6.34 -20.58 11.85
C ARG A 47 5.59 -19.82 10.75
N LEU A 48 6.06 -18.64 10.33
CA LEU A 48 5.42 -17.86 9.28
C LEU A 48 5.67 -18.49 7.90
N VAL A 49 4.60 -18.66 7.14
CA VAL A 49 4.67 -19.04 5.73
C VAL A 49 4.74 -17.77 4.89
N LYS A 50 5.83 -17.58 4.14
CA LYS A 50 5.99 -16.46 3.20
C LYS A 50 5.49 -16.88 1.82
N ILE A 51 4.53 -16.14 1.29
CA ILE A 51 3.95 -16.38 -0.04
C ILE A 51 4.36 -15.21 -0.95
N LEU A 52 4.90 -15.53 -2.13
CA LEU A 52 5.20 -14.56 -3.17
C LEU A 52 4.23 -14.77 -4.34
N LEU A 53 3.44 -13.74 -4.65
CA LEU A 53 2.53 -13.76 -5.79
C LEU A 53 3.23 -13.20 -7.02
N LEU A 54 3.36 -14.02 -8.05
CA LEU A 54 4.00 -13.66 -9.32
C LEU A 54 2.97 -13.66 -10.46
N GLY A 55 3.14 -12.76 -11.41
CA GLY A 55 2.26 -12.61 -12.58
C GLY A 55 2.46 -11.26 -13.26
N ALA A 56 2.07 -11.17 -14.52
CA ALA A 56 2.13 -9.94 -15.32
C ALA A 56 1.37 -8.77 -14.66
N GLY A 57 1.58 -7.53 -15.12
CA GLY A 57 0.74 -6.38 -14.73
C GLY A 57 -0.75 -6.72 -14.87
N GLU A 58 -1.58 -6.19 -13.97
CA GLU A 58 -3.05 -6.36 -14.00
C GLU A 58 -3.56 -7.82 -13.86
N SER A 59 -2.70 -8.80 -13.57
CA SER A 59 -3.09 -10.22 -13.41
C SER A 59 -3.93 -10.53 -12.15
N GLY A 60 -4.47 -9.53 -11.46
CA GLY A 60 -5.33 -9.72 -10.27
C GLY A 60 -4.60 -10.06 -8.96
N LYS A 61 -3.27 -9.87 -8.85
CA LYS A 61 -2.51 -10.17 -7.61
C LYS A 61 -3.02 -9.37 -6.40
N SER A 62 -3.26 -8.08 -6.59
CA SER A 62 -3.81 -7.20 -5.55
C SER A 62 -5.22 -7.64 -5.15
N THR A 63 -6.03 -8.06 -6.13
CA THR A 63 -7.38 -8.59 -5.90
C THR A 63 -7.34 -9.89 -5.10
N PHE A 64 -6.42 -10.80 -5.40
CA PHE A 64 -6.22 -12.02 -4.62
C PHE A 64 -5.85 -11.71 -3.17
N LEU A 65 -4.95 -10.75 -2.91
CA LEU A 65 -4.61 -10.33 -1.56
C LEU A 65 -5.79 -9.69 -0.83
N LYS A 66 -6.59 -8.85 -1.53
CA LYS A 66 -7.84 -8.29 -0.97
C LYS A 66 -8.81 -9.41 -0.57
N GLN A 67 -8.99 -10.43 -1.41
CA GLN A 67 -9.84 -11.59 -1.08
C GLN A 67 -9.29 -12.40 0.09
N MET A 68 -7.97 -12.61 0.17
CA MET A 68 -7.34 -13.27 1.32
C MET A 68 -7.61 -12.53 2.63
N ARG A 69 -7.61 -11.19 2.60
CA ARG A 69 -7.97 -10.37 3.76
C ARG A 69 -9.44 -10.54 4.15
N ILE A 70 -10.36 -10.61 3.18
CA ILE A 70 -11.80 -10.82 3.45
C ILE A 70 -12.05 -12.21 4.05
N ILE A 71 -11.41 -13.25 3.53
CA ILE A 71 -11.69 -14.64 3.93
C ILE A 71 -10.99 -15.01 5.25
N HIS A 72 -9.75 -14.56 5.46
CA HIS A 72 -8.89 -15.01 6.56
C HIS A 72 -8.41 -13.90 7.50
N GLY A 73 -8.64 -12.64 7.14
CA GLY A 73 -8.22 -11.49 7.91
C GLY A 73 -9.37 -10.82 8.66
N GLN A 74 -9.15 -9.56 9.02
CA GLN A 74 -10.22 -8.68 9.45
C GLN A 74 -10.85 -8.01 8.23
N ASP A 75 -12.18 -8.04 8.16
CA ASP A 75 -12.98 -7.35 7.17
C ASP A 75 -12.60 -5.86 7.07
N PHE A 76 -12.97 -5.25 5.94
CA PHE A 76 -12.78 -3.81 5.75
C PHE A 76 -13.77 -3.02 6.61
N ASP A 77 -13.25 -2.44 7.68
CA ASP A 77 -14.00 -1.52 8.52
C ASP A 77 -14.41 -0.26 7.73
N GLN A 78 -15.32 0.53 8.31
CA GLN A 78 -15.86 1.71 7.62
C GLN A 78 -14.74 2.70 7.24
N ARG A 79 -13.71 2.84 8.08
CA ARG A 79 -12.57 3.72 7.82
C ARG A 79 -11.73 3.22 6.64
N ALA A 80 -11.37 1.93 6.61
CA ALA A 80 -10.66 1.38 5.45
C ALA A 80 -11.47 1.49 4.16
N ARG A 81 -12.80 1.36 4.21
CA ARG A 81 -13.66 1.57 3.03
C ARG A 81 -13.63 3.01 2.53
N GLU A 82 -13.60 3.99 3.44
CA GLU A 82 -13.50 5.41 3.09
C GLU A 82 -12.15 5.78 2.48
N GLU A 83 -11.08 5.08 2.84
CA GLU A 83 -9.75 5.25 2.24
C GLU A 83 -9.70 4.85 0.76
N PHE A 84 -10.53 3.90 0.32
CA PHE A 84 -10.60 3.50 -1.10
C PHE A 84 -11.39 4.48 -1.98
N ARG A 85 -12.30 5.25 -1.38
CA ARG A 85 -13.17 6.20 -2.11
C ARG A 85 -12.41 7.15 -3.05
N PRO A 86 -11.34 7.85 -2.63
CA PRO A 86 -10.60 8.75 -3.52
C PRO A 86 -9.93 8.02 -4.70
N THR A 87 -9.49 6.77 -4.51
CA THR A 87 -8.93 5.94 -5.58
C THR A 87 -10.01 5.55 -6.58
N ILE A 88 -11.20 5.14 -6.10
CA ILE A 88 -12.35 4.82 -6.98
C ILE A 88 -12.70 6.02 -7.86
N TYR A 89 -12.76 7.23 -7.29
CA TYR A 89 -13.02 8.44 -8.06
C TYR A 89 -11.95 8.73 -9.12
N SER A 90 -10.67 8.49 -8.78
CA SER A 90 -9.58 8.63 -9.74
C SER A 90 -9.72 7.65 -10.90
N ASN A 91 -10.02 6.37 -10.61
CA ASN A 91 -10.17 5.32 -11.61
C ASN A 91 -11.32 5.64 -12.58
N VAL A 92 -12.46 6.12 -12.07
CA VAL A 92 -13.60 6.51 -12.92
C VAL A 92 -13.24 7.67 -13.85
N ILE A 93 -12.57 8.72 -13.34
CA ILE A 93 -12.17 9.87 -14.17
C ILE A 93 -11.13 9.45 -15.22
N LYS A 94 -10.11 8.70 -14.82
CA LYS A 94 -9.06 8.21 -15.73
C LYS A 94 -9.65 7.30 -16.81
N GLY A 95 -10.47 6.32 -16.42
CA GLY A 95 -11.15 5.41 -17.35
C GLY A 95 -12.02 6.16 -18.35
N MET A 96 -12.83 7.13 -17.89
CA MET A 96 -13.65 7.92 -18.80
C MET A 96 -12.82 8.78 -19.76
N ARG A 97 -11.69 9.34 -19.31
CA ARG A 97 -10.76 10.08 -20.20
C ARG A 97 -10.16 9.17 -21.28
N VAL A 98 -9.77 7.96 -20.90
CA VAL A 98 -9.28 6.97 -21.88
C VAL A 98 -10.36 6.65 -22.90
N LEU A 99 -11.63 6.51 -22.49
CA LEU A 99 -12.73 6.26 -23.43
C LEU A 99 -12.99 7.43 -24.38
N VAL A 100 -12.93 8.66 -23.89
CA VAL A 100 -13.07 9.87 -24.73
C VAL A 100 -11.93 9.95 -25.76
N ASP A 101 -10.69 9.75 -25.33
CA ASP A 101 -9.50 9.74 -26.19
C ASP A 101 -9.55 8.58 -27.21
N ALA A 102 -9.97 7.39 -26.78
CA ALA A 102 -10.14 6.23 -27.67
C ALA A 102 -11.23 6.47 -28.72
N ARG A 103 -12.36 7.07 -28.35
CA ARG A 103 -13.42 7.47 -29.29
C ARG A 103 -12.88 8.40 -30.38
N GLU A 104 -12.02 9.35 -30.02
CA GLU A 104 -11.39 10.25 -30.98
C GLU A 104 -10.42 9.52 -31.92
N LYS A 105 -9.52 8.71 -31.35
CA LYS A 105 -8.52 7.93 -32.11
C LYS A 105 -9.12 6.87 -33.03
N LEU A 106 -10.23 6.26 -32.62
CA LEU A 106 -10.96 5.26 -33.42
C LEU A 106 -11.97 5.89 -34.38
N HIS A 107 -12.02 7.23 -34.45
CA HIS A 107 -12.93 7.99 -35.30
C HIS A 107 -14.42 7.61 -35.14
N ILE A 108 -14.82 7.24 -33.93
CA ILE A 108 -16.22 6.89 -33.62
C ILE A 108 -16.99 8.20 -33.43
N PRO A 109 -18.11 8.47 -34.12
CA PRO A 109 -18.89 9.69 -33.92
C PRO A 109 -19.56 9.74 -32.54
N TRP A 110 -19.90 10.94 -32.06
CA TRP A 110 -20.72 11.09 -30.86
C TRP A 110 -22.14 10.61 -31.12
N GLY A 111 -22.79 10.04 -30.10
CA GLY A 111 -24.24 9.80 -30.11
C GLY A 111 -25.03 11.12 -30.04
N ASP A 112 -24.63 11.99 -29.12
CA ASP A 112 -25.09 13.39 -29.03
C ASP A 112 -23.89 14.35 -29.14
N ASN A 113 -23.89 15.21 -30.15
CA ASN A 113 -22.83 16.20 -30.36
C ASN A 113 -22.66 17.18 -29.18
N LYS A 114 -23.66 17.35 -28.31
CA LYS A 114 -23.53 18.14 -27.08
C LYS A 114 -22.51 17.56 -26.10
N ASN A 115 -22.25 16.25 -26.18
CA ASN A 115 -21.30 15.56 -25.32
C ASN A 115 -19.84 15.94 -25.61
N GLN A 116 -19.55 16.62 -26.74
CA GLN A 116 -18.23 17.19 -26.99
C GLN A 116 -17.76 18.07 -25.82
N LEU A 117 -18.63 18.94 -25.29
CA LEU A 117 -18.29 19.82 -24.17
C LEU A 117 -17.97 19.03 -22.89
N HIS A 118 -18.66 17.90 -22.67
CA HIS A 118 -18.40 17.02 -21.54
C HIS A 118 -17.06 16.28 -21.70
N GLY A 119 -16.74 15.82 -22.91
CA GLY A 119 -15.44 15.24 -23.26
C GLY A 119 -14.29 16.21 -23.03
N ASP A 120 -14.38 17.42 -23.59
CA ASP A 120 -13.35 18.46 -23.47
C ASP A 120 -13.12 18.82 -22.00
N LYS A 121 -14.20 18.94 -21.21
CA LYS A 121 -14.12 19.20 -19.77
C LYS A 121 -13.35 18.10 -19.04
N LEU A 122 -13.58 16.82 -19.33
CA LEU A 122 -12.82 15.73 -18.71
C LEU A 122 -11.36 15.69 -19.16
N MET A 123 -11.09 15.99 -20.43
CA MET A 123 -9.73 16.04 -20.95
C MET A 123 -8.91 17.17 -20.33
N ALA A 124 -9.56 18.26 -19.92
CA ALA A 124 -8.95 19.36 -19.16
C ALA A 124 -8.67 19.05 -17.68
N PHE A 125 -9.04 17.87 -17.17
CA PHE A 125 -8.74 17.48 -15.79
C PHE A 125 -7.23 17.44 -15.53
N ASP A 126 -6.77 18.20 -14.53
CA ASP A 126 -5.36 18.28 -14.15
C ASP A 126 -4.91 17.01 -13.40
N THR A 127 -4.23 16.12 -14.10
CA THR A 127 -3.62 14.91 -13.53
C THR A 127 -2.31 15.16 -12.81
N ARG A 128 -1.73 16.36 -12.92
CA ARG A 128 -0.45 16.72 -12.30
C ARG A 128 -0.60 17.32 -10.91
N ALA A 129 -1.82 17.71 -10.54
CA ALA A 129 -2.12 18.13 -9.17
C ALA A 129 -1.66 17.05 -8.18
N PRO A 130 -1.04 17.39 -7.02
CA PRO A 130 -0.37 16.42 -6.15
C PRO A 130 -1.22 15.20 -5.77
N MET A 131 -2.49 15.41 -5.43
CA MET A 131 -3.46 14.35 -5.13
C MET A 131 -3.79 13.49 -6.36
N ALA A 132 -4.04 14.12 -7.51
CA ALA A 132 -4.36 13.41 -8.74
C ALA A 132 -3.16 12.58 -9.25
N ALA A 133 -1.93 13.09 -9.07
CA ALA A 133 -0.70 12.40 -9.40
C ALA A 133 -0.48 11.14 -8.54
N GLN A 134 -1.00 11.13 -7.31
CA GLN A 134 -1.02 9.97 -6.42
C GLN A 134 -2.20 9.01 -6.72
N GLY A 135 -3.00 9.27 -7.76
CA GLY A 135 -4.17 8.46 -8.09
C GLY A 135 -5.35 8.66 -7.13
N MET A 136 -5.46 9.84 -6.53
CA MET A 136 -6.51 10.17 -5.56
C MET A 136 -7.29 11.40 -6.01
N VAL A 137 -8.61 11.37 -5.85
CA VAL A 137 -9.49 12.51 -6.16
C VAL A 137 -10.42 12.80 -4.98
N GLU A 138 -10.53 14.08 -4.61
CA GLU A 138 -11.46 14.51 -3.56
C GLU A 138 -12.92 14.40 -4.01
N THR A 139 -13.81 14.15 -3.06
CA THR A 139 -15.25 14.05 -3.34
C THR A 139 -15.81 15.32 -3.98
N ARG A 140 -15.39 16.50 -3.50
CA ARG A 140 -15.87 17.78 -4.04
C ARG A 140 -15.50 17.96 -5.51
N VAL A 141 -14.28 17.57 -5.88
CA VAL A 141 -13.81 17.63 -7.27
C VAL A 141 -14.56 16.61 -8.11
N PHE A 142 -14.65 15.35 -7.66
CA PHE A 142 -15.38 14.30 -8.39
C PHE A 142 -16.82 14.70 -8.72
N LEU A 143 -17.54 15.29 -7.76
CA LEU A 143 -18.92 15.76 -7.95
C LEU A 143 -19.06 16.84 -9.03
N GLN A 144 -18.03 17.63 -9.31
CA GLN A 144 -18.04 18.62 -10.40
C GLN A 144 -17.97 17.96 -11.79
N TYR A 145 -17.41 16.75 -11.89
CA TYR A 145 -17.29 15.98 -13.12
C TYR A 145 -18.42 14.95 -13.29
N LEU A 146 -19.09 14.58 -12.20
CA LEU A 146 -20.15 13.56 -12.22
C LEU A 146 -21.23 13.76 -13.31
N PRO A 147 -21.78 14.98 -13.54
CA PRO A 147 -22.75 15.17 -14.61
C PRO A 147 -22.20 14.87 -16.01
N ALA A 148 -20.94 15.26 -16.26
CA ALA A 148 -20.26 15.02 -17.53
C ALA A 148 -19.99 13.52 -17.73
N ILE A 149 -19.50 12.84 -16.68
CA ILE A 149 -19.26 11.39 -16.69
C ILE A 149 -20.54 10.64 -16.99
N LYS A 150 -21.66 11.01 -16.35
CA LYS A 150 -22.95 10.36 -16.55
C LYS A 150 -23.46 10.55 -17.98
N ALA A 151 -23.44 11.78 -18.50
CA ALA A 151 -23.87 12.09 -19.86
C ALA A 151 -23.02 11.35 -20.92
N LEU A 152 -21.71 11.26 -20.70
CA LEU A 152 -20.81 10.53 -21.58
C LEU A 152 -21.01 9.01 -21.52
N TRP A 153 -21.27 8.46 -20.33
CA TRP A 153 -21.53 7.02 -20.21
C TRP A 153 -22.83 6.61 -20.93
N ASP A 154 -23.84 7.48 -20.92
CA ASP A 154 -25.09 7.25 -21.65
C ASP A 154 -24.95 7.47 -23.18
N ASP A 155 -23.81 7.99 -23.67
CA ASP A 155 -23.56 8.23 -25.10
C ASP A 155 -23.19 6.95 -25.86
N SER A 156 -23.86 6.70 -26.98
CA SER A 156 -23.59 5.51 -27.81
C SER A 156 -22.17 5.47 -28.39
N GLY A 157 -21.55 6.62 -28.66
CA GLY A 157 -20.17 6.70 -29.14
C GLY A 157 -19.16 6.22 -28.10
N ILE A 158 -19.39 6.54 -26.83
CA ILE A 158 -18.56 6.06 -25.71
C ILE A 158 -18.81 4.58 -25.45
N GLN A 159 -20.06 4.12 -25.48
CA GLN A 159 -20.37 2.69 -25.37
C GLN A 159 -19.70 1.87 -26.49
N ASN A 160 -19.75 2.35 -27.74
CA ASN A 160 -19.04 1.72 -28.86
C ASN A 160 -17.51 1.70 -28.67
N ALA A 161 -16.93 2.76 -28.09
CA ALA A 161 -15.51 2.77 -27.75
C ALA A 161 -15.19 1.72 -26.67
N TYR A 162 -16.04 1.58 -25.66
CA TYR A 162 -15.88 0.57 -24.60
C TYR A 162 -16.02 -0.88 -25.12
N ASP A 163 -16.90 -1.13 -26.08
CA ASP A 163 -17.00 -2.45 -26.72
C ASP A 163 -15.70 -2.83 -27.47
N ARG A 164 -15.00 -1.82 -27.99
CA ARG A 164 -13.69 -1.95 -28.66
C ARG A 164 -12.50 -1.78 -27.72
N ARG A 165 -12.70 -1.88 -26.39
CA ARG A 165 -11.63 -1.73 -25.38
C ARG A 165 -10.45 -2.68 -25.51
N ARG A 166 -10.53 -3.72 -26.34
CA ARG A 166 -9.38 -4.59 -26.65
C ARG A 166 -8.32 -3.90 -27.52
N GLU A 167 -8.66 -2.78 -28.16
CA GLU A 167 -7.78 -2.03 -29.06
C GLU A 167 -6.92 -0.98 -28.33
N PHE A 168 -7.18 -0.74 -27.04
CA PHE A 168 -6.44 0.22 -26.22
C PHE A 168 -6.35 -0.27 -24.77
N GLN A 169 -5.50 0.36 -23.95
CA GLN A 169 -5.43 0.03 -22.52
C GLN A 169 -6.48 0.81 -21.75
N LEU A 170 -7.49 0.11 -21.25
CA LEU A 170 -8.42 0.59 -20.24
C LEU A 170 -8.17 -0.20 -18.96
N GLU A 171 -7.78 0.47 -17.88
CA GLU A 171 -7.54 -0.17 -16.58
C GLU A 171 -8.85 -0.79 -16.06
N GLU A 172 -8.94 -2.13 -16.07
CA GLU A 172 -10.04 -2.89 -15.45
C GLU A 172 -9.60 -3.36 -14.05
N GLU A 173 -9.49 -2.43 -13.09
CA GLU A 173 -9.17 -2.73 -11.67
C GLU A 173 -10.39 -2.84 -10.75
#